data_AF-A0A969EMG7-F1
#
_entry.id   AF-A0A969EMG7-F1
#
_cell.length_a   1.000
_cell.length_b   1.000
_cell.length_c   1.000
_cell.angle_alpha   90.00
_cell.angle_beta   90.00
_cell.angle_gamma   90.00
#
_symmetry.space_group_name_H-M   'P 1'
#
loop_
_entity.id
_entity.type
_entity.pdbx_description
1 polymer ?
#
loop_
_entity_poly.entity_id
_entity_poly.type
_entity_poly.pdbx_seq_one_letter_code
_entity_poly.pdbx_strand_id
1 'polypeptide(L)'
;MNSISIGTATTSPGTLQYGRWDAFDHPTGNREFLPVILAQGKEDGPTIWLTAGIHGPEHAGPSVLYKLLTQKLVDHLRGTIVAIPALTPAGIRTRSYVPYHVDINPNRLWPDGKLTKKKDPEKHPQFSLERAYERLFAEITATADYGNGCYLIDYHNAWIGSISFSFQDRVLYRADVDAERNKAEAETLLAKQQEMLEAYGHTIVVEYPAEKYIRR
;
A
#
# COMPACT_ATOMS: atom_id res chain seq x y z
N MET A 1 21.21 3.28 11.67
CA MET A 1 20.28 3.39 10.53
C MET A 1 21.01 3.59 9.21
N ASN A 2 20.71 2.75 8.22
CA ASN A 2 21.24 2.87 6.86
C ASN A 2 20.36 3.80 6.01
N SER A 3 20.93 4.42 4.99
CA SER A 3 20.17 5.15 3.97
C SER A 3 19.20 4.22 3.25
N ILE A 4 17.97 4.67 3.04
CA ILE A 4 16.96 3.96 2.24
C ILE A 4 16.74 4.74 0.95
N SER A 5 16.56 4.04 -0.16
CA SER A 5 16.21 4.62 -1.45
C SER A 5 14.97 3.95 -2.01
N ILE A 6 13.99 4.76 -2.44
CA ILE A 6 12.76 4.32 -3.10
C ILE A 6 12.57 5.24 -4.31
N GLY A 7 12.68 4.67 -5.51
CA GLY A 7 12.75 5.44 -6.75
C GLY A 7 13.90 6.45 -6.72
N THR A 8 13.62 7.73 -6.99
CA THR A 8 14.60 8.83 -6.95
C THR A 8 14.77 9.46 -5.57
N ALA A 9 14.00 9.05 -4.56
CA ALA A 9 14.14 9.55 -3.20
C ALA A 9 15.18 8.72 -2.46
N THR A 10 16.16 9.37 -1.85
CA THR A 10 17.18 8.73 -1.00
C THR A 10 17.31 9.52 0.30
N THR A 11 17.19 8.86 1.44
CA THR A 11 17.28 9.50 2.75
C THR A 11 18.63 9.30 3.43
N SER A 12 18.95 10.24 4.29
CA SER A 12 19.86 10.04 5.43
C SER A 12 19.08 10.19 6.74
N PRO A 13 19.60 9.67 7.87
CA PRO A 13 18.89 9.73 9.15
C PRO A 13 18.53 11.18 9.54
N GLY A 14 17.27 11.38 9.95
CA GLY A 14 16.73 12.70 10.32
C GLY A 14 16.26 13.58 9.16
N THR A 15 16.02 13.01 7.97
CA THR A 15 15.62 13.79 6.78
C THR A 15 14.23 13.45 6.26
N LEU A 16 13.60 14.45 5.64
CA LEU A 16 12.41 14.32 4.81
C LEU A 16 12.80 14.58 3.36
N GLN A 17 12.53 13.62 2.47
CA GLN A 17 12.94 13.67 1.08
C GLN A 17 11.75 13.40 0.16
N TYR A 18 11.72 14.09 -0.98
CA TYR A 18 10.71 13.92 -2.01
C TYR A 18 11.35 13.34 -3.26
N GLY A 19 10.63 12.45 -3.93
CA GLY A 19 11.10 11.86 -5.17
C GLY A 19 9.96 11.27 -5.99
N ARG A 20 10.36 10.43 -6.94
CA ARG A 20 9.47 9.81 -7.89
C ARG A 20 9.83 8.34 -8.01
N TRP A 21 8.81 7.51 -8.17
CA TRP A 21 8.96 6.11 -8.51
C TRP A 21 8.46 5.89 -9.93
N ASP A 22 9.36 5.46 -10.82
CA ASP A 22 9.05 5.28 -12.24
C ASP A 22 8.15 4.05 -12.44
N ALA A 23 6.92 4.29 -12.92
CA ALA A 23 5.91 3.25 -13.08
C ALA A 23 6.00 2.57 -14.45
N PHE A 24 5.75 3.32 -15.52
CA PHE A 24 5.80 2.81 -16.89
C PHE A 24 5.92 3.94 -17.92
N ASP A 25 6.39 3.59 -19.12
CA ASP A 25 6.47 4.50 -20.26
C ASP A 25 5.15 4.51 -21.05
N HIS A 26 4.68 5.71 -21.42
CA HIS A 26 3.56 5.89 -22.33
C HIS A 26 4.04 5.81 -23.79
N PRO A 27 3.19 5.34 -24.72
CA PRO A 27 3.53 5.32 -26.16
C PRO A 27 3.71 6.71 -26.77
N THR A 28 3.28 7.77 -26.06
CA THR A 28 3.45 9.17 -26.46
C THR A 28 4.80 9.76 -26.03
N GLY A 29 5.71 8.96 -25.45
CA GLY A 29 7.06 9.36 -25.08
C GLY A 29 7.22 9.94 -23.67
N ASN A 30 6.13 10.06 -22.90
CA ASN A 30 6.19 10.47 -21.50
C ASN A 30 6.27 9.25 -20.56
N ARG A 31 6.78 9.45 -19.34
CA ARG A 31 6.80 8.42 -18.29
C ARG A 31 5.77 8.73 -17.20
N GLU A 32 4.96 7.75 -16.81
CA GLU A 32 4.13 7.83 -15.61
C GLU A 32 5.02 7.53 -14.39
N PHE A 33 4.87 8.33 -13.34
CA PHE A 33 5.58 8.15 -12.08
C PHE A 33 4.64 8.30 -10.90
N LEU A 34 4.92 7.60 -9.81
CA LEU A 34 4.25 7.77 -8.53
C LEU A 34 5.06 8.74 -7.66
N PRO A 35 4.44 9.74 -7.01
CA PRO A 35 5.14 10.58 -6.05
C PRO A 35 5.61 9.74 -4.86
N VAL A 36 6.82 10.00 -4.38
CA VAL A 36 7.39 9.34 -3.18
C VAL A 36 7.76 10.41 -2.17
N ILE A 37 7.43 10.17 -0.90
CA ILE A 37 7.92 10.93 0.24
C ILE A 37 8.59 9.94 1.19
N LEU A 38 9.87 10.17 1.50
CA LEU A 38 10.62 9.39 2.47
C LEU A 38 10.89 10.23 3.70
N ALA A 39 10.43 9.77 4.86
CA ALA A 39 10.66 10.41 6.15
C ALA A 39 11.43 9.44 7.05
N GLN A 40 12.69 9.74 7.34
CA GLN A 40 13.57 8.85 8.10
C GLN A 40 14.00 9.50 9.43
N GLY A 41 13.67 8.85 10.54
CA GLY A 41 14.08 9.27 11.88
C GLY A 41 15.59 9.17 12.12
N LYS A 42 16.04 9.57 13.31
CA LYS A 42 17.46 9.44 13.72
C LYS A 42 17.77 8.10 14.38
N GLU A 43 16.76 7.49 15.02
CA GLU A 43 16.90 6.24 15.77
C GLU A 43 16.23 5.07 15.06
N ASP A 44 16.89 3.91 15.05
CA ASP A 44 16.41 2.69 14.38
C ASP A 44 14.98 2.30 14.81
N GLY A 45 14.22 1.75 13.88
CA GLY A 45 12.81 1.40 14.07
C GLY A 45 12.19 0.82 12.80
N PRO A 46 10.88 0.51 12.84
CA PRO A 46 10.18 -0.16 11.73
C PRO A 46 10.12 0.71 10.47
N THR A 47 9.85 0.06 9.35
CA THR A 47 9.45 0.75 8.11
C THR A 47 7.93 0.68 7.96
N ILE A 48 7.29 1.84 7.78
CA ILE A 48 5.85 1.94 7.53
C ILE A 48 5.62 2.52 6.14
N TRP A 49 4.89 1.80 5.31
CA TRP A 49 4.39 2.27 4.04
C TRP A 49 3.02 2.92 4.23
N LEU A 50 2.89 4.16 3.73
CA LEU A 50 1.62 4.89 3.70
C LEU A 50 1.22 5.15 2.25
N THR A 51 0.20 4.48 1.76
CA THR A 51 -0.26 4.64 0.39
C THR A 51 -1.62 5.30 0.35
N ALA A 52 -1.90 6.04 -0.73
CA ALA A 52 -3.19 6.68 -0.93
C ALA A 52 -3.45 6.95 -2.40
N GLY A 53 -4.68 7.36 -2.71
CA GLY A 53 -5.03 7.87 -4.04
C GLY A 53 -5.00 6.81 -5.13
N ILE A 54 -5.36 5.58 -4.79
CA ILE A 54 -5.57 4.50 -5.77
C ILE A 54 -6.83 4.74 -6.60
N HIS A 55 -7.86 5.37 -6.03
CA HIS A 55 -9.03 5.86 -6.76
C HIS A 55 -9.03 7.39 -6.80
N GLY A 56 -9.40 7.95 -7.96
CA GLY A 56 -9.34 9.40 -8.20
C GLY A 56 -10.12 10.28 -7.23
N PRO A 57 -11.37 9.96 -6.87
CA PRO A 57 -12.16 10.78 -5.95
C PRO A 57 -11.72 10.76 -4.48
N GLU A 58 -10.77 9.91 -4.08
CA GLU A 58 -10.39 9.64 -2.68
C GLU A 58 -9.27 10.58 -2.20
N HIS A 59 -9.57 11.88 -2.12
CA HIS A 59 -8.56 12.92 -1.83
C HIS A 59 -8.19 13.08 -0.34
N ALA A 60 -8.90 12.41 0.58
CA ALA A 60 -8.62 12.56 2.01
C ALA A 60 -7.26 11.94 2.38
N GLY A 61 -6.99 10.72 1.91
CA GLY A 61 -5.71 10.04 2.10
C GLY A 61 -4.50 10.86 1.66
N PRO A 62 -4.42 11.30 0.38
CA PRO A 62 -3.32 12.15 -0.09
C PRO A 62 -3.14 13.41 0.77
N SER A 63 -4.24 14.07 1.16
CA SER A 63 -4.21 15.26 2.01
C SER A 63 -3.67 14.98 3.42
N VAL A 64 -3.99 13.82 4.00
CA VAL A 64 -3.45 13.38 5.30
C VAL A 64 -1.94 13.20 5.20
N LEU A 65 -1.44 12.52 4.17
CA LEU A 65 0.01 12.28 4.02
C LEU A 65 0.82 13.58 3.94
N TYR A 66 0.36 14.55 3.12
CA TYR A 66 1.05 15.85 3.02
C TYR A 66 0.98 16.69 4.30
N LYS A 67 -0.03 16.49 5.15
CA LYS A 67 -0.14 17.17 6.46
C LYS A 67 0.68 16.48 7.55
N LEU A 68 0.74 15.14 7.52
CA LEU A 68 1.43 14.32 8.50
C LEU A 68 2.96 14.44 8.34
N LEU A 69 3.44 14.27 7.11
CA LEU A 69 4.86 14.13 6.81
C LEU A 69 5.55 15.50 6.81
N THR A 70 6.08 15.86 7.96
CA THR A 70 6.77 17.13 8.20
C THR A 70 8.12 16.88 8.85
N GLN A 71 9.05 17.84 8.76
CA GLN A 71 10.34 17.72 9.46
C GLN A 71 10.16 17.57 10.98
N LYS A 72 9.13 18.21 11.56
CA LYS A 72 8.79 18.06 12.98
C LYS A 72 8.46 16.61 13.35
N LEU A 73 7.73 15.88 12.49
CA LEU A 73 7.48 14.45 12.68
C LEU A 73 8.80 13.67 12.63
N VAL A 74 9.63 13.93 11.62
CA VAL A 74 10.93 13.27 11.42
C VAL A 74 11.84 13.41 12.64
N ASP A 75 11.87 14.60 13.26
CA ASP A 75 12.70 14.88 14.43
C ASP A 75 12.36 14.00 15.66
N HIS A 76 11.15 13.44 15.70
CA HIS A 76 10.65 12.57 16.78
C HIS A 76 10.41 11.12 16.31
N LEU A 77 10.64 10.83 15.03
CA LEU A 77 10.39 9.53 14.44
C LEU A 77 11.50 8.55 14.82
N ARG A 78 11.11 7.31 15.13
CA ARG A 78 12.01 6.15 15.19
C ARG A 78 11.65 5.20 14.06
N GLY A 79 12.62 4.88 13.21
CA GLY A 79 12.40 4.15 11.95
C GLY A 79 12.13 5.05 10.75
N THR A 80 11.41 4.51 9.76
CA THR A 80 11.22 5.14 8.44
C THR A 80 9.77 5.07 8.01
N ILE A 81 9.27 6.15 7.41
CA ILE A 81 8.00 6.16 6.68
C ILE A 81 8.30 6.34 5.19
N VAL A 82 7.77 5.42 4.39
CA VAL A 82 7.73 5.53 2.92
C VAL A 82 6.29 5.86 2.54
N ALA A 83 6.06 6.94 1.81
CA ALA A 83 4.71 7.33 1.43
C ALA A 83 4.55 7.53 -0.08
N ILE A 84 3.48 6.97 -0.63
CA ILE A 84 3.03 7.16 -2.02
C ILE A 84 1.64 7.81 -2.00
N PRO A 85 1.54 9.15 -2.07
CA PRO A 85 0.27 9.85 -1.95
C PRO A 85 -0.62 9.77 -3.20
N ALA A 86 -0.16 9.15 -4.28
CA ALA A 86 -0.98 8.89 -5.46
C ALA A 86 -0.52 7.59 -6.12
N LEU A 87 -1.14 6.48 -5.75
CA LEU A 87 -0.96 5.18 -6.40
C LEU A 87 -1.46 5.20 -7.86
N THR A 88 -2.51 5.98 -8.15
CA THR A 88 -3.04 6.16 -9.51
C THR A 88 -3.07 7.65 -9.90
N PRO A 89 -1.93 8.25 -10.31
CA PRO A 89 -1.86 9.67 -10.67
C PRO A 89 -2.87 10.08 -11.75
N ALA A 90 -3.08 9.24 -12.77
CA ALA A 90 -4.09 9.47 -13.80
C ALA A 90 -5.51 9.59 -13.24
N GLY A 91 -5.89 8.70 -12.32
CA GLY A 91 -7.20 8.72 -11.67
C GLY A 91 -7.40 9.99 -10.86
N ILE A 92 -6.38 10.42 -10.11
CA ILE A 92 -6.40 11.68 -9.34
C ILE A 92 -6.55 12.89 -10.25
N ARG A 93 -5.77 12.98 -11.34
CA ARG A 93 -5.82 14.10 -12.31
C ARG A 93 -7.19 14.26 -12.96
N THR A 94 -7.87 13.15 -13.26
CA THR A 94 -9.18 13.15 -13.94
C THR A 94 -10.35 12.94 -12.99
N ARG A 95 -10.10 12.84 -11.68
CA ARG A 95 -11.10 12.46 -10.66
C ARG A 95 -11.88 11.18 -11.02
N SER A 96 -11.23 10.22 -11.68
CA SER A 96 -11.87 8.98 -12.12
C SER A 96 -11.55 7.83 -11.16
N TYR A 97 -12.54 7.00 -10.86
CA TYR A 97 -12.36 5.80 -10.06
C TYR A 97 -11.51 4.75 -10.79
N VAL A 98 -11.72 4.61 -12.11
CA VAL A 98 -10.91 3.80 -13.01
C VAL A 98 -10.09 4.74 -13.91
N PRO A 99 -8.74 4.70 -13.89
CA PRO A 99 -7.94 5.58 -14.73
C PRO A 99 -8.10 5.21 -16.21
N TYR A 100 -7.96 6.18 -17.11
CA TYR A 100 -8.28 6.03 -18.54
C TYR A 100 -7.48 4.94 -19.30
N HIS A 101 -6.39 4.43 -18.73
CA HIS A 101 -5.49 3.45 -19.36
C HIS A 101 -5.67 2.02 -18.83
N VAL A 102 -6.68 1.79 -17.98
CA VAL A 102 -7.15 0.45 -17.56
C VAL A 102 -8.67 0.43 -17.62
N ASP A 103 -9.29 -0.74 -17.63
CA ASP A 103 -10.74 -0.92 -17.74
C ASP A 103 -11.39 -1.53 -16.48
N ILE A 104 -10.58 -1.88 -15.47
CA ILE A 104 -11.02 -2.44 -14.19
C ILE A 104 -10.57 -1.59 -13.01
N ASN A 105 -11.15 -1.86 -11.84
CA ASN A 105 -10.73 -1.24 -10.59
C ASN A 105 -9.20 -1.43 -10.37
N PRO A 106 -8.42 -0.35 -10.22
CA PRO A 106 -6.97 -0.46 -10.02
C PRO A 106 -6.60 -1.23 -8.74
N ASN A 107 -7.45 -1.25 -7.71
CA ASN A 107 -7.27 -2.08 -6.51
C ASN A 107 -7.49 -3.60 -6.76
N ARG A 108 -7.62 -4.01 -8.02
CA ARG A 108 -7.65 -5.41 -8.46
C ARG A 108 -6.46 -5.76 -9.37
N LEU A 109 -5.50 -4.85 -9.51
CA LEU A 109 -4.27 -5.03 -10.26
C LEU A 109 -3.07 -5.42 -9.38
N TRP A 110 -3.23 -5.42 -8.06
CA TRP A 110 -2.19 -5.86 -7.13
C TRP A 110 -2.03 -7.38 -7.15
N PRO A 111 -0.82 -7.90 -6.89
CA PRO A 111 -0.62 -9.32 -6.61
C PRO A 111 -1.49 -9.75 -5.42
N ASP A 112 -2.38 -10.73 -5.60
CA ASP A 112 -3.33 -11.16 -4.56
C ASP A 112 -3.16 -12.64 -4.14
N GLY A 113 -2.11 -13.30 -4.65
CA GLY A 113 -1.76 -14.68 -4.33
C GLY A 113 -2.80 -15.73 -4.74
N LYS A 114 -3.89 -15.33 -5.40
CA LYS A 114 -4.92 -16.28 -5.84
C LYS A 114 -4.39 -17.14 -6.97
N LEU A 115 -4.74 -18.42 -6.95
CA LEU A 115 -4.54 -19.32 -8.08
C LEU A 115 -5.45 -18.85 -9.22
N THR A 116 -4.93 -17.96 -10.07
CA THR A 116 -5.63 -17.55 -11.27
C THR A 116 -5.39 -18.58 -12.36
N LYS A 117 -6.43 -18.91 -13.13
CA LYS A 117 -6.23 -19.64 -14.39
C LYS A 117 -5.29 -18.79 -15.25
N LYS A 118 -4.32 -19.44 -15.91
CA LYS A 118 -3.44 -18.77 -16.88
C LYS A 118 -4.31 -17.98 -17.84
N LYS A 119 -4.26 -16.65 -17.76
CA LYS A 119 -4.99 -15.78 -18.68
C LYS A 119 -4.34 -15.89 -20.04
N ASP A 120 -5.16 -16.02 -21.08
CA ASP A 120 -4.70 -15.91 -22.46
C ASP A 120 -4.23 -14.47 -22.70
N PRO A 121 -2.92 -14.22 -22.90
CA PRO A 121 -2.39 -12.87 -23.01
C PRO A 121 -2.88 -12.14 -24.27
N GLU A 122 -3.36 -12.86 -25.29
CA GLU A 122 -3.96 -12.25 -26.48
C GLU A 122 -5.36 -11.68 -26.18
N LYS A 123 -6.08 -12.30 -25.24
CA LYS A 123 -7.44 -11.88 -24.84
C LYS A 123 -7.43 -10.90 -23.68
N HIS A 124 -6.43 -11.00 -22.82
CA HIS A 124 -6.29 -10.18 -21.62
C HIS A 124 -4.83 -9.74 -21.47
N PRO A 125 -4.38 -8.80 -22.31
CA PRO A 125 -3.04 -8.24 -22.15
C PRO A 125 -2.94 -7.58 -20.78
N GLN A 126 -1.80 -7.80 -20.11
CA GLN A 126 -1.51 -7.22 -18.81
C GLN A 126 -1.43 -5.68 -18.91
N PHE A 127 -2.06 -4.97 -17.97
CA PHE A 127 -1.98 -3.50 -17.97
C PHE A 127 -0.58 -3.02 -17.55
N SER A 128 -0.11 -1.90 -18.10
CA SER A 128 1.15 -1.29 -17.65
C SER A 128 1.13 -0.93 -16.15
N LEU A 129 -0.04 -0.52 -15.64
CA LEU A 129 -0.25 -0.26 -14.21
C LEU A 129 -0.19 -1.53 -13.35
N GLU A 130 -0.65 -2.67 -13.86
CA GLU A 130 -0.55 -3.97 -13.19
C GLU A 130 0.92 -4.38 -13.01
N ARG A 131 1.74 -4.25 -14.06
CA ARG A 131 3.19 -4.50 -13.99
C ARG A 131 3.90 -3.54 -13.02
N ALA A 132 3.45 -2.30 -12.96
CA ALA A 132 3.97 -1.32 -12.01
C ALA A 132 3.63 -1.73 -10.56
N TYR A 133 2.42 -2.20 -10.28
CA TYR A 133 2.04 -2.68 -8.95
C TYR A 133 2.75 -3.98 -8.56
N GLU A 134 3.02 -4.90 -9.49
CA GLU A 134 3.86 -6.07 -9.22
C GLU A 134 5.27 -5.68 -8.74
N ARG A 135 5.91 -4.74 -9.45
CA ARG A 135 7.22 -4.20 -9.07
C ARG A 135 7.18 -3.46 -7.73
N LEU A 136 6.19 -2.61 -7.53
CA LEU A 136 6.06 -1.84 -6.30
C LEU A 136 5.77 -2.75 -5.11
N PHE A 137 4.93 -3.76 -5.28
CA PHE A 137 4.67 -4.76 -4.25
C PHE A 137 5.94 -5.52 -3.86
N ALA A 138 6.74 -5.94 -4.84
CA ALA A 138 8.03 -6.57 -4.57
C ALA A 138 8.95 -5.65 -3.76
N GLU A 139 9.02 -4.37 -4.10
CA GLU A 139 9.81 -3.38 -3.35
C GLU A 139 9.29 -3.18 -1.92
N ILE A 140 7.97 -3.08 -1.72
CA ILE A 140 7.35 -3.03 -0.39
C ILE A 140 7.77 -4.25 0.42
N THR A 141 7.61 -5.46 -0.13
CA THR A 141 7.95 -6.69 0.58
C THR A 141 9.43 -6.81 0.90
N ALA A 142 10.32 -6.35 0.02
CA ALA A 142 11.76 -6.36 0.26
C ALA A 142 12.18 -5.44 1.42
N THR A 143 11.38 -4.41 1.77
CA THR A 143 11.66 -3.60 2.96
C THR A 143 11.43 -4.35 4.29
N ALA A 144 10.73 -5.48 4.28
CA ALA A 144 10.63 -6.35 5.45
C ALA A 144 11.98 -6.94 5.86
N ASP A 145 12.90 -7.11 4.90
CA ASP A 145 14.24 -7.65 5.11
C ASP A 145 15.17 -6.66 5.83
N TYR A 146 14.74 -5.42 6.07
CA TYR A 146 15.51 -4.41 6.80
C TYR A 146 15.57 -4.67 8.32
N GLY A 147 14.96 -5.76 8.79
CA GLY A 147 15.17 -6.31 10.14
C GLY A 147 14.32 -5.71 11.26
N ASN A 148 13.57 -4.63 10.99
CA ASN A 148 12.76 -3.92 11.99
C ASN A 148 11.25 -4.05 11.78
N GLY A 149 10.83 -4.93 10.87
CA GLY A 149 9.43 -5.08 10.45
C GLY A 149 9.02 -4.07 9.37
N CYS A 150 8.12 -4.50 8.49
CA CYS A 150 7.51 -3.70 7.45
C CYS A 150 5.99 -3.75 7.60
N TYR A 151 5.38 -2.58 7.66
CA TYR A 151 3.93 -2.41 7.81
C TYR A 151 3.38 -1.54 6.70
N LEU A 152 2.10 -1.68 6.37
CA LEU A 152 1.44 -0.88 5.34
C LEU A 152 0.07 -0.40 5.83
N ILE A 153 -0.21 0.88 5.56
CA ILE A 153 -1.52 1.50 5.74
C ILE A 153 -1.91 2.10 4.38
N ASP A 154 -3.03 1.64 3.83
CA ASP A 154 -3.60 2.20 2.60
C ASP A 154 -4.84 3.04 2.92
N TYR A 155 -4.82 4.30 2.48
CA TYR A 155 -5.88 5.25 2.74
C TYR A 155 -6.91 5.26 1.62
N HIS A 156 -8.13 4.88 1.96
CA HIS A 156 -9.31 4.94 1.11
C HIS A 156 -10.36 5.92 1.63
N ASN A 157 -11.29 6.30 0.77
CA ASN A 157 -12.54 6.92 1.19
C ASN A 157 -13.71 5.97 0.93
N ALA A 158 -14.62 5.87 1.89
CA ALA A 158 -15.95 5.33 1.63
C ALA A 158 -16.81 6.37 0.89
N TRP A 159 -18.10 6.43 1.16
CA TRP A 159 -18.99 7.46 0.60
C TRP A 159 -18.92 8.78 1.38
N ILE A 160 -19.39 9.85 0.76
CA ILE A 160 -19.51 11.17 1.39
C ILE A 160 -20.39 11.05 2.65
N GLY A 161 -19.90 11.57 3.77
CA GLY A 161 -20.59 11.54 5.06
C GLY A 161 -20.26 10.32 5.94
N SER A 162 -19.38 9.41 5.50
CA SER A 162 -18.87 8.35 6.37
C SER A 162 -18.05 8.92 7.53
N ILE A 163 -18.20 8.34 8.71
CA ILE A 163 -17.22 8.52 9.80
C ILE A 163 -15.90 7.84 9.43
N SER A 164 -14.80 8.22 10.08
CA SER A 164 -13.52 7.56 9.85
C SER A 164 -13.44 6.25 10.61
N PHE A 165 -12.97 5.19 9.94
CA PHE A 165 -12.84 3.85 10.49
C PHE A 165 -11.67 3.12 9.82
N SER A 166 -11.25 2.01 10.41
CA SER A 166 -10.24 1.10 9.88
C SER A 166 -10.84 -0.28 9.66
N PHE A 167 -10.52 -0.91 8.54
CA PHE A 167 -10.93 -2.30 8.28
C PHE A 167 -9.98 -3.27 8.96
N GLN A 168 -10.55 -4.25 9.69
CA GLN A 168 -9.85 -5.44 10.10
C GLN A 168 -10.14 -6.55 9.10
N ASP A 169 -9.18 -6.79 8.21
CA ASP A 169 -9.27 -7.88 7.26
C ASP A 169 -9.12 -9.23 7.94
N ARG A 170 -9.85 -10.23 7.45
CA ARG A 170 -9.71 -11.60 7.94
C ARG A 170 -8.39 -12.18 7.45
N VAL A 171 -7.63 -12.78 8.38
CA VAL A 171 -6.46 -13.59 8.03
C VAL A 171 -6.93 -15.02 7.77
N LEU A 172 -6.82 -15.46 6.52
CA LEU A 172 -7.16 -16.81 6.09
C LEU A 172 -5.90 -17.68 6.05
N TYR A 173 -6.03 -18.97 6.38
CA TYR A 173 -4.95 -19.93 6.32
C TYR A 173 -5.36 -21.19 5.58
N ARG A 174 -4.37 -21.91 5.05
CA ARG A 174 -4.56 -23.18 4.35
C ARG A 174 -4.46 -24.34 5.34
N ALA A 175 -5.53 -25.14 5.41
CA ALA A 175 -5.58 -26.34 6.25
C ALA A 175 -5.15 -27.62 5.50
N ASP A 176 -4.95 -27.55 4.18
CA ASP A 176 -4.53 -28.68 3.33
C ASP A 176 -3.02 -28.99 3.45
N VAL A 177 -2.22 -28.05 3.93
CA VAL A 177 -0.76 -28.20 4.13
C VAL A 177 -0.40 -27.64 5.50
N ASP A 178 0.19 -28.45 6.39
CA ASP A 178 0.68 -28.02 7.72
C ASP A 178 -0.31 -27.10 8.48
N ALA A 179 -1.51 -27.64 8.73
CA ALA A 179 -2.65 -26.87 9.23
C ALA A 179 -2.37 -26.16 10.56
N GLU A 180 -1.71 -26.84 11.49
CA GLU A 180 -1.39 -26.28 12.81
C GLU A 180 -0.44 -25.10 12.71
N ARG A 181 0.62 -25.23 11.91
CA ARG A 181 1.57 -24.13 11.69
C ARG A 181 0.89 -22.95 10.99
N ASN A 182 0.18 -23.20 9.90
CA ASN A 182 -0.48 -22.13 9.13
C ASN A 182 -1.54 -21.40 9.97
N LYS A 183 -2.25 -22.13 10.82
CA LYS A 183 -3.20 -21.55 11.78
C LYS A 183 -2.48 -20.67 12.80
N ALA A 184 -1.40 -21.15 13.40
CA ALA A 184 -0.62 -20.37 14.39
C ALA A 184 -0.02 -19.09 13.78
N GLU A 185 0.49 -19.16 12.54
CA GLU A 185 0.99 -18.00 11.80
C GLU A 185 -0.14 -16.99 11.51
N ALA A 186 -1.33 -17.46 11.13
CA ALA A 186 -2.49 -16.62 10.90
C ALA A 186 -3.02 -15.96 12.18
N GLU A 187 -3.07 -16.67 13.29
CA GLU A 187 -3.47 -16.14 14.60
C GLU A 187 -2.48 -15.06 15.08
N THR A 188 -1.17 -15.29 14.86
CA THR A 188 -0.12 -14.30 15.16
C THR A 188 -0.29 -13.04 14.32
N LEU A 189 -0.53 -13.18 13.02
CA LEU A 189 -0.75 -12.05 12.12
C LEU A 189 -2.03 -11.28 12.49
N LEU A 190 -3.12 -11.98 12.81
CA LEU A 190 -4.38 -11.37 13.24
C LEU A 190 -4.20 -10.57 14.54
N ALA A 191 -3.49 -11.13 15.54
CA ALA A 191 -3.17 -10.42 16.77
C ALA A 191 -2.34 -9.16 16.48
N LYS A 192 -1.34 -9.26 15.59
CA LYS A 192 -0.53 -8.09 15.21
C LYS A 192 -1.33 -7.01 14.50
N GLN A 193 -2.23 -7.41 13.60
CA GLN A 193 -3.14 -6.49 12.93
C GLN A 193 -4.06 -5.78 13.93
N GLN A 194 -4.59 -6.50 14.92
CA GLN A 194 -5.40 -5.92 15.99
C GLN A 194 -4.63 -4.86 16.78
N GLU A 195 -3.40 -5.15 17.22
CA GLU A 195 -2.54 -4.18 17.91
C GLU A 195 -2.35 -2.89 17.09
N MET A 196 -2.12 -3.03 15.78
CA MET A 196 -1.94 -1.89 14.88
C MET A 196 -3.21 -1.05 14.77
N LEU A 197 -4.37 -1.70 14.64
CA LEU A 197 -5.66 -1.02 14.52
C LEU A 197 -6.04 -0.28 15.81
N GLU A 198 -5.80 -0.90 16.97
CA GLU A 198 -5.98 -0.28 18.28
C GLU A 198 -5.07 0.93 18.46
N ALA A 199 -3.79 0.81 18.07
CA ALA A 199 -2.84 1.92 18.11
C ALA A 199 -3.21 3.04 17.13
N TYR A 200 -3.81 2.73 15.98
CA TYR A 200 -4.30 3.73 15.03
C TYR A 200 -5.51 4.50 15.59
N GLY A 201 -6.31 3.88 16.46
CA GLY A 201 -7.30 4.56 17.30
C GLY A 201 -8.59 4.98 16.62
N HIS A 202 -8.85 4.52 15.39
CA HIS A 202 -10.12 4.74 14.70
C HIS A 202 -11.11 3.60 15.00
N THR A 203 -12.39 3.80 14.70
CA THR A 203 -13.40 2.75 14.80
C THR A 203 -12.98 1.54 13.96
N ILE A 204 -12.94 0.35 14.56
CA ILE A 204 -12.56 -0.89 13.87
C ILE A 204 -13.81 -1.56 13.31
N VAL A 205 -13.78 -1.92 12.02
CA VAL A 205 -14.90 -2.56 11.32
C VAL A 205 -14.42 -3.83 10.62
N VAL A 206 -15.20 -4.90 10.72
CA VAL A 206 -15.02 -6.12 9.91
C VAL A 206 -16.05 -6.09 8.78
N GLU A 207 -15.59 -6.00 7.53
CA GLU A 207 -16.47 -5.66 6.39
C GLU A 207 -17.51 -6.75 6.06
N TYR A 208 -17.11 -8.03 6.05
CA TYR A 208 -17.99 -9.13 5.64
C TYR A 208 -17.96 -10.36 6.56
N PRO A 209 -19.07 -11.14 6.58
CA PRO A 209 -19.08 -12.49 7.16
C PRO A 209 -18.06 -13.42 6.50
N ALA A 210 -17.52 -14.37 7.25
CA ALA A 210 -16.45 -15.27 6.79
C ALA A 210 -16.87 -16.07 5.53
N GLU A 211 -18.15 -16.43 5.43
CA GLU A 211 -18.71 -17.21 4.33
C GLU A 211 -18.59 -16.50 2.98
N LYS A 212 -18.54 -15.17 2.96
CA LYS A 212 -18.39 -14.39 1.72
C LYS A 212 -17.01 -14.54 1.09
N TYR A 213 -15.99 -14.86 1.88
CA TYR A 213 -14.60 -15.00 1.42
C TYR A 213 -14.27 -16.43 0.97
N ILE A 214 -14.96 -17.43 1.51
CA ILE A 214 -14.68 -18.86 1.24
C ILE A 214 -15.46 -19.36 0.00
N ARG A 215 -16.57 -18.71 -0.37
CA ARG A 215 -17.44 -19.13 -1.48
C ARG A 215 -17.06 -18.57 -2.86
N ARG A 216 -15.77 -18.55 -3.22
CA ARG A 216 -15.31 -18.08 -4.54
C ARG A 216 -14.65 -19.17 -5.35
#